data_AF-A0A803TLY7-F1
#
_entry.id   AF-A0A803TLY7-F1
#
_cell.length_a   1.000
_cell.length_b   1.000
_cell.length_c   1.000
_cell.angle_alpha   90.00
_cell.angle_beta   90.00
_cell.angle_gamma   90.00
#
_symmetry.space_group_name_H-M   'P 1'
#
loop_
_entity.id
_entity.type
_entity.pdbx_description
1 polymer ?
#
loop_
_entity_poly.entity_id
_entity_poly.type
_entity_poly.pdbx_seq_one_letter_code
_entity_poly.pdbx_strand_id
1 'polypeptide(L)'
;MHPLIAILFPLSQSSWRANRSTLSGYFLAGRSIAWWPIGASLFASSEGSGLFIGLAGTGAAGGIAVAGFEWNATYVLLALAWVFVPVYVSSGILTMPEYLQKRFGGERIRMYLSSLSLLLSVFTKISTDLYSGALFVQVCLGWNLYLSTVLMLLVTAIYTIAGGLTAVIYTDALQTLIMVIGAVILTATAFHEIGGHPNLEEAYLSAVPSKTIPNTTCHLPRPDAMHLFRDPLSGDLPWTGMTFGLSVLATWYWCTDQVIVQRSLSAKSLNHAKGGSILASYLKMLPMVLIVMPGMISRILYPDDVGCVDPGECARICGSEVGCSNIAYPKLVMELMPSGLRGLMIAVMMAALMSSLTSVFNSSSALFTMDIWRKVRRGATEKELLAVGRYGGAPRATGGCLDV
;
A
#
# COMPACT_ATOMS: atom_id res chain seq x y z
N MET A 1 -16.41 -14.57 -7.27
CA MET A 1 -15.66 -15.71 -6.69
C MET A 1 -14.64 -16.33 -7.65
N HIS A 2 -14.99 -16.65 -8.91
CA HIS A 2 -14.03 -17.17 -9.91
C HIS A 2 -12.72 -16.34 -10.14
N PRO A 3 -12.72 -14.99 -10.17
CA PRO A 3 -11.49 -14.22 -10.39
C PRO A 3 -10.56 -14.19 -9.16
N LEU A 4 -11.11 -14.20 -7.94
CA LEU A 4 -10.32 -14.37 -6.72
C LEU A 4 -9.60 -15.72 -6.74
N ILE A 5 -10.30 -16.80 -7.11
CA ILE A 5 -9.69 -18.14 -7.22
C ILE A 5 -8.56 -18.16 -8.25
N ALA A 6 -8.69 -17.44 -9.37
CA ALA A 6 -7.64 -17.35 -10.40
C ALA A 6 -6.36 -16.63 -9.91
N ILE A 7 -6.47 -15.68 -8.98
CA ILE A 7 -5.33 -15.01 -8.32
C ILE A 7 -4.78 -15.87 -7.17
N LEU A 8 -5.66 -16.61 -6.49
CA LEU A 8 -5.32 -17.52 -5.38
C LEU A 8 -4.76 -18.89 -5.83
N PHE A 9 -4.93 -19.26 -7.10
CA PHE A 9 -4.41 -20.51 -7.66
C PHE A 9 -2.88 -20.50 -7.85
N PRO A 10 -2.25 -19.48 -8.46
CA PRO A 10 -0.79 -19.35 -8.50
C PRO A 10 -0.17 -19.19 -7.11
N LEU A 11 -0.94 -18.69 -6.12
CA LEU A 11 -0.54 -18.68 -4.71
C LEU A 11 -0.29 -20.07 -4.16
N SER A 12 -1.21 -21.01 -4.41
CA SER A 12 -1.05 -22.39 -3.98
C SER A 12 0.20 -23.01 -4.62
N GLN A 13 0.38 -22.87 -5.94
CA GLN A 13 1.53 -23.43 -6.66
C GLN A 13 2.87 -22.77 -6.30
N SER A 14 2.92 -21.46 -6.09
CA SER A 14 4.11 -20.74 -5.62
C SER A 14 4.46 -21.14 -4.17
N SER A 15 3.45 -21.32 -3.35
CA SER A 15 3.54 -21.88 -2.00
C SER A 15 4.19 -23.27 -1.96
N TRP A 16 3.89 -24.15 -2.92
CA TRP A 16 4.50 -25.49 -3.02
C TRP A 16 5.97 -25.47 -3.46
N ARG A 17 6.46 -24.40 -4.09
CA ARG A 17 7.85 -24.27 -4.56
C ARG A 17 8.77 -23.50 -3.61
N ALA A 18 8.22 -22.85 -2.58
CA ALA A 18 9.01 -22.06 -1.64
C ALA A 18 9.73 -22.94 -0.60
N ASN A 19 11.03 -22.69 -0.39
CA ASN A 19 11.81 -23.41 0.62
C ASN A 19 11.49 -22.88 2.03
N ARG A 20 10.39 -23.34 2.63
CA ARG A 20 9.85 -22.80 3.90
C ARG A 20 10.50 -23.35 5.17
N SER A 21 11.43 -24.29 5.02
CA SER A 21 12.04 -25.02 6.13
C SER A 21 13.10 -24.22 6.88
N THR A 22 13.54 -23.08 6.32
CA THR A 22 14.60 -22.23 6.89
C THR A 22 14.12 -20.79 7.09
N LEU A 23 14.72 -20.08 8.05
CA LEU A 23 14.39 -18.66 8.33
C LEU A 23 14.64 -17.75 7.11
N SER A 24 15.75 -17.95 6.41
CA SER A 24 16.09 -17.23 5.19
C SER A 24 15.09 -17.53 4.06
N GLY A 25 14.63 -18.78 3.97
CA GLY A 25 13.61 -19.18 3.02
C GLY A 25 12.26 -18.51 3.26
N TYR A 26 11.81 -18.44 4.52
CA TYR A 26 10.52 -17.82 4.87
C TYR A 26 10.56 -16.28 4.80
N PHE A 27 11.59 -15.65 5.36
CA PHE A 27 11.67 -14.18 5.47
C PHE A 27 12.43 -13.47 4.34
N LEU A 28 13.29 -14.14 3.58
CA LEU A 28 14.06 -13.54 2.47
C LEU A 28 13.83 -14.23 1.12
N ALA A 29 12.84 -15.11 1.03
CA ALA A 29 12.59 -15.91 -0.17
C ALA A 29 13.83 -16.69 -0.65
N GLY A 30 14.74 -17.04 0.27
CA GLY A 30 16.01 -17.70 -0.02
C GLY A 30 16.97 -16.87 -0.89
N ARG A 31 16.79 -15.54 -0.99
CA ARG A 31 17.58 -14.66 -1.86
C ARG A 31 17.65 -15.16 -3.30
N SER A 32 16.50 -15.53 -3.87
CA SER A 32 16.42 -16.17 -5.19
C SER A 32 15.59 -15.38 -6.21
N ILE A 33 15.03 -14.24 -5.80
CA ILE A 33 14.07 -13.51 -6.62
C ILE A 33 14.76 -12.66 -7.69
N ALA A 34 14.18 -12.66 -8.90
CA ALA A 34 14.61 -11.82 -10.02
C ALA A 34 14.22 -10.33 -9.83
N TRP A 35 14.66 -9.46 -10.73
CA TRP A 35 14.45 -8.01 -10.58
C TRP A 35 12.99 -7.59 -10.78
N TRP A 36 12.28 -8.19 -11.74
CA TRP A 36 10.93 -7.76 -12.12
C TRP A 36 9.86 -8.06 -11.05
N PRO A 37 9.83 -9.22 -10.34
CA PRO A 37 8.86 -9.44 -9.27
C PRO A 37 9.14 -8.54 -8.08
N ILE A 38 10.42 -8.24 -7.80
CA ILE A 38 10.79 -7.31 -6.73
C ILE A 38 10.23 -5.93 -7.04
N GLY A 39 10.44 -5.40 -8.24
CA GLY A 39 9.94 -4.07 -8.60
C GLY A 39 8.42 -3.97 -8.57
N ALA A 40 7.73 -4.98 -9.09
CA ALA A 40 6.26 -5.03 -9.02
C ALA A 40 5.77 -5.17 -7.58
N SER A 41 6.44 -5.97 -6.74
CA SER A 41 6.08 -6.12 -5.33
C SER A 41 6.38 -4.88 -4.49
N LEU A 42 7.49 -4.17 -4.76
CA LEU A 42 7.79 -2.87 -4.16
C LEU A 42 6.69 -1.84 -4.48
N PHE A 43 6.23 -1.82 -5.73
CA PHE A 43 5.08 -1.02 -6.14
C PHE A 43 3.82 -1.47 -5.38
N ALA A 44 3.34 -2.70 -5.58
CA ALA A 44 2.11 -3.21 -4.95
C ALA A 44 2.03 -2.98 -3.43
N SER A 45 3.15 -3.16 -2.73
CA SER A 45 3.20 -3.03 -1.27
C SER A 45 3.04 -1.60 -0.78
N SER A 46 3.44 -0.62 -1.60
CA SER A 46 3.15 0.78 -1.35
C SER A 46 1.73 1.17 -1.75
N GLU A 47 1.19 0.51 -2.78
CA GLU A 47 -0.01 0.98 -3.46
C GLU A 47 -1.33 0.35 -3.02
N GLY A 48 -1.31 -0.74 -2.25
CA GLY A 48 -2.49 -1.62 -2.10
C GLY A 48 -3.81 -0.90 -1.78
N SER A 49 -3.89 -0.18 -0.66
CA SER A 49 -5.14 0.41 -0.16
C SER A 49 -5.18 1.94 -0.22
N GLY A 50 -4.08 2.57 0.17
CA GLY A 50 -3.97 4.01 0.34
C GLY A 50 -3.98 4.77 -0.98
N LEU A 51 -3.58 4.14 -2.08
CA LEU A 51 -3.54 4.78 -3.38
C LEU A 51 -4.96 4.94 -3.97
N PHE A 52 -5.71 3.84 -4.08
CA PHE A 52 -7.02 3.88 -4.71
C PHE A 52 -8.07 4.65 -3.91
N ILE A 53 -7.94 4.67 -2.59
CA ILE A 53 -8.90 5.35 -1.72
C ILE A 53 -8.34 6.72 -1.33
N GLY A 54 -7.16 6.75 -0.73
CA GLY A 54 -6.54 7.99 -0.25
C GLY A 54 -6.02 8.88 -1.38
N LEU A 55 -5.18 8.38 -2.30
CA LEU A 55 -4.59 9.20 -3.36
C LEU A 55 -5.66 9.67 -4.36
N ALA A 56 -6.54 8.77 -4.81
CA ALA A 56 -7.65 9.15 -5.68
C ALA A 56 -8.63 10.11 -4.99
N GLY A 57 -8.95 9.87 -3.72
CA GLY A 57 -9.84 10.75 -2.95
C GLY A 57 -9.23 12.12 -2.67
N THR A 58 -7.93 12.18 -2.40
CA THR A 58 -7.20 13.46 -2.28
C THR A 58 -7.12 14.16 -3.64
N GLY A 59 -6.96 13.42 -4.74
CA GLY A 59 -7.08 13.93 -6.10
C GLY A 59 -8.46 14.51 -6.39
N ALA A 60 -9.54 13.81 -5.99
CA ALA A 60 -10.91 14.27 -6.13
C ALA A 60 -11.20 15.53 -5.29
N ALA A 61 -10.65 15.62 -4.08
CA ALA A 61 -10.86 16.76 -3.19
C ALA A 61 -10.04 17.98 -3.61
N GLY A 62 -8.76 17.74 -3.95
CA GLY A 62 -7.74 18.78 -4.03
C GLY A 62 -7.09 18.95 -5.40
N GLY A 63 -7.12 17.98 -6.32
CA GLY A 63 -6.46 18.05 -7.62
C GLY A 63 -5.07 17.39 -7.69
N ILE A 64 -4.26 17.76 -8.68
CA ILE A 64 -3.06 17.01 -9.07
C ILE A 64 -1.87 17.13 -8.12
N ALA A 65 -1.88 18.09 -7.19
CA ALA A 65 -0.77 18.33 -6.27
C ALA A 65 -0.37 17.08 -5.46
N VAL A 66 -1.33 16.21 -5.14
CA VAL A 66 -1.05 14.98 -4.39
C VAL A 66 -0.12 14.01 -5.14
N ALA A 67 -0.02 14.12 -6.47
CA ALA A 67 0.95 13.36 -7.28
C ALA A 67 2.41 13.65 -6.89
N GLY A 68 2.67 14.78 -6.21
CA GLY A 68 3.98 15.10 -5.65
C GLY A 68 4.52 14.04 -4.69
N PHE A 69 3.65 13.33 -3.94
CA PHE A 69 4.07 12.20 -3.09
C PHE A 69 4.69 11.06 -3.93
N GLU A 70 4.09 10.77 -5.08
CA GLU A 70 4.49 9.68 -5.96
C GLU A 70 5.74 10.02 -6.75
N TRP A 71 5.82 11.26 -7.25
CA TRP A 71 6.98 11.70 -8.01
C TRP A 71 8.21 11.90 -7.13
N ASN A 72 8.02 12.36 -5.89
CA ASN A 72 9.12 12.42 -4.93
C ASN A 72 9.68 11.02 -4.64
N ALA A 73 8.81 10.02 -4.48
CA ALA A 73 9.19 8.63 -4.26
C ALA A 73 10.08 8.04 -5.37
N THR A 74 9.89 8.41 -6.64
CA THR A 74 10.73 7.97 -7.76
C THR A 74 12.20 8.30 -7.54
N TYR A 75 12.53 9.54 -7.16
CA TYR A 75 13.93 9.93 -6.92
C TYR A 75 14.54 9.17 -5.75
N VAL A 76 13.77 8.96 -4.69
CA VAL A 76 14.22 8.20 -3.52
C VAL A 76 14.39 6.71 -3.84
N LEU A 77 13.55 6.11 -4.68
CA LEU A 77 13.70 4.74 -5.15
C LEU A 77 14.97 4.54 -6.00
N LEU A 78 15.36 5.55 -6.77
CA LEU A 78 16.67 5.56 -7.43
C LEU A 78 17.81 5.63 -6.40
N ALA A 79 17.67 6.45 -5.35
CA ALA A 79 18.62 6.47 -4.25
C ALA A 79 18.69 5.12 -3.53
N LEU A 80 17.55 4.43 -3.32
CA LEU A 80 17.49 3.07 -2.79
C LEU A 80 18.34 2.13 -3.66
N ALA A 81 18.17 2.16 -4.98
CA ALA A 81 18.91 1.31 -5.91
C ALA A 81 20.43 1.54 -5.83
N TRP A 82 20.88 2.80 -5.90
CA TRP A 82 22.29 3.12 -6.09
C TRP A 82 23.08 3.32 -4.80
N VAL A 83 22.43 3.77 -3.73
CA VAL A 83 23.08 4.15 -2.46
C VAL A 83 22.81 3.11 -1.37
N PHE A 84 21.54 2.82 -1.07
CA PHE A 84 21.18 2.05 0.11
C PHE A 84 21.27 0.53 -0.08
N VAL A 85 20.71 0.01 -1.18
CA VAL A 85 20.70 -1.43 -1.49
C VAL A 85 22.11 -2.05 -1.50
N PRO A 86 23.14 -1.44 -2.11
CA PRO A 86 24.50 -1.97 -2.05
C PRO A 86 25.03 -2.14 -0.63
N VAL A 87 24.71 -1.19 0.26
CA VAL A 87 25.12 -1.22 1.66
C VAL A 87 24.38 -2.31 2.44
N TYR A 88 23.07 -2.45 2.25
CA TYR A 88 22.27 -3.44 2.98
C TYR A 88 22.57 -4.87 2.53
N VAL A 89 22.69 -5.12 1.22
CA VAL A 89 23.02 -6.43 0.69
C VAL A 89 24.42 -6.88 1.11
N SER A 90 25.41 -5.98 1.07
CA SER A 90 26.78 -6.30 1.52
C SER A 90 26.89 -6.52 3.03
N SER A 91 26.03 -5.89 3.84
CA SER A 91 25.99 -6.07 5.30
C SER A 91 25.37 -7.40 5.76
N GLY A 92 24.73 -8.14 4.84
CA GLY A 92 24.14 -9.45 5.12
C GLY A 92 23.03 -9.44 6.19
N ILE A 93 22.42 -8.29 6.44
CA ILE A 93 21.38 -8.09 7.45
C ILE A 93 20.04 -8.70 7.03
N LEU A 94 19.21 -9.00 8.03
CA LEU A 94 17.81 -9.42 7.82
C LEU A 94 16.83 -8.30 8.17
N THR A 95 17.15 -7.48 9.17
CA THR A 95 16.30 -6.38 9.62
C THR A 95 17.03 -5.04 9.63
N MET A 96 16.28 -3.96 9.43
CA MET A 96 16.80 -2.59 9.48
C MET A 96 17.36 -2.21 10.86
N PRO A 97 16.72 -2.59 11.99
CA PRO A 97 17.32 -2.45 13.31
C PRO A 97 18.64 -3.21 13.49
N GLU A 98 18.80 -4.40 12.87
CA GLU A 98 20.08 -5.13 12.86
C GLU A 98 21.18 -4.35 12.13
N TYR A 99 20.88 -3.69 11.01
CA TYR A 99 21.84 -2.82 10.32
C TYR A 99 22.31 -1.68 11.21
N LEU A 100 21.39 -0.99 11.88
CA LEU A 100 21.72 0.13 12.75
C LEU A 100 22.52 -0.32 13.97
N GLN A 101 22.25 -1.52 14.49
CA GLN A 101 23.11 -2.15 15.51
C GLN A 101 24.54 -2.39 14.99
N LYS A 102 24.70 -2.96 13.79
CA LYS A 102 26.04 -3.20 13.22
C LYS A 102 26.79 -1.89 12.97
N ARG A 103 26.08 -0.83 12.59
CA ARG A 103 26.68 0.46 12.24
C ARG A 103 27.07 1.31 13.45
N PHE A 104 26.18 1.44 14.42
CA PHE A 104 26.35 2.34 15.57
C PHE A 104 26.72 1.61 16.87
N GLY A 105 26.62 0.29 16.90
CA GLY A 105 26.77 -0.50 18.12
C GLY A 105 25.56 -0.37 19.05
N GLY A 106 25.55 -1.19 20.09
CA GLY A 106 24.55 -1.10 21.16
C GLY A 106 23.25 -1.86 20.89
N GLU A 107 22.94 -2.79 21.79
CA GLU A 107 21.72 -3.60 21.74
C GLU A 107 20.45 -2.76 21.96
N ARG A 108 20.55 -1.68 22.76
CA ARG A 108 19.43 -0.81 23.11
C ARG A 108 18.80 -0.14 21.88
N ILE A 109 19.64 0.26 20.91
CA ILE A 109 19.17 0.91 19.67
C ILE A 109 18.32 -0.06 18.85
N ARG A 110 18.76 -1.31 18.72
CA ARG A 110 18.01 -2.34 18.01
C ARG A 110 16.64 -2.60 18.64
N MET A 111 16.60 -2.80 19.95
CA MET A 111 15.36 -3.06 20.68
C MET A 111 14.39 -1.88 20.59
N TYR A 112 14.90 -0.65 20.76
CA TYR A 112 14.11 0.57 20.65
C TYR A 112 13.50 0.72 19.26
N LEU A 113 14.31 0.62 18.21
CA LEU A 113 13.85 0.81 16.83
C LEU A 113 12.93 -0.30 16.35
N SER A 114 13.14 -1.54 16.82
CA SER A 114 12.22 -2.66 16.52
C SER A 114 10.87 -2.44 17.19
N SER A 115 10.88 -2.03 18.46
CA SER A 115 9.64 -1.76 19.21
C SER A 115 8.87 -0.57 18.62
N LEU A 116 9.58 0.50 18.26
CA LEU A 116 9.00 1.67 17.60
C LEU A 116 8.43 1.31 16.23
N SER A 117 9.16 0.55 15.41
CA SER A 117 8.69 0.11 14.09
C SER A 117 7.45 -0.79 14.18
N LEU A 118 7.39 -1.68 15.18
CA LEU A 118 6.23 -2.54 15.42
C LEU A 118 5.01 -1.70 15.83
N LEU A 119 5.19 -0.77 16.78
CA LEU A 119 4.13 0.13 17.23
C LEU A 119 3.59 0.97 16.07
N LEU A 120 4.49 1.58 15.28
CA LEU A 120 4.10 2.35 14.10
C LEU A 120 3.37 1.48 13.07
N SER A 121 3.81 0.24 12.84
CA SER A 121 3.15 -0.66 11.89
C SER A 121 1.69 -0.97 12.27
N VAL A 122 1.39 -1.13 13.56
CA VAL A 122 0.03 -1.36 14.06
C VAL A 122 -0.84 -0.11 13.91
N PHE A 123 -0.40 1.03 14.44
CA PHE A 123 -1.22 2.24 14.50
C PHE A 123 -1.33 2.98 13.17
N THR A 124 -0.36 2.85 12.28
CA THR A 124 -0.37 3.58 11.00
C THR A 124 -0.77 2.67 9.85
N LYS A 125 0.04 1.65 9.53
CA LYS A 125 -0.12 0.83 8.32
C LYS A 125 -1.32 -0.10 8.40
N ILE A 126 -1.39 -0.94 9.43
CA ILE A 126 -2.49 -1.90 9.58
C ILE A 126 -3.82 -1.16 9.68
N SER A 127 -3.89 -0.08 10.46
CA SER A 127 -5.13 0.69 10.63
C SER A 127 -5.60 1.33 9.32
N THR A 128 -4.68 1.93 8.54
CA THR A 128 -5.00 2.55 7.24
C THR A 128 -5.44 1.51 6.20
N ASP A 129 -4.75 0.37 6.14
CA ASP A 129 -5.08 -0.72 5.21
C ASP A 129 -6.42 -1.36 5.56
N LEU A 130 -6.70 -1.56 6.86
CA LEU A 130 -7.98 -2.09 7.32
C LEU A 130 -9.15 -1.16 7.00
N TYR A 131 -8.99 0.14 7.26
CA TYR A 131 -10.01 1.14 6.97
C TYR A 131 -10.29 1.24 5.47
N SER A 132 -9.25 1.43 4.67
CA SER A 132 -9.36 1.53 3.22
C SER A 132 -9.99 0.25 2.64
N GLY A 133 -9.52 -0.92 3.06
CA GLY A 133 -10.09 -2.17 2.56
C GLY A 133 -11.54 -2.39 2.96
N ALA A 134 -11.93 -2.02 4.18
CA ALA A 134 -13.33 -2.14 4.61
C ALA A 134 -14.25 -1.15 3.88
N LEU A 135 -13.80 0.08 3.66
CA LEU A 135 -14.52 1.07 2.85
C LEU A 135 -14.71 0.60 1.41
N PHE A 136 -13.69 -0.01 0.82
CA PHE A 136 -13.79 -0.59 -0.53
C PHE A 136 -14.88 -1.66 -0.61
N VAL A 137 -14.87 -2.61 0.34
CA VAL A 137 -15.87 -3.68 0.39
C VAL A 137 -17.27 -3.13 0.62
N GLN A 138 -17.42 -2.11 1.46
CA GLN A 138 -18.69 -1.44 1.68
C GLN A 138 -19.23 -0.80 0.40
N VAL A 139 -18.41 -0.06 -0.35
CA VAL A 139 -18.85 0.61 -1.58
C VAL A 139 -19.15 -0.40 -2.70
N CYS A 140 -18.33 -1.43 -2.85
CA CYS A 140 -18.49 -2.38 -3.96
C CYS A 140 -19.49 -3.51 -3.69
N LEU A 141 -19.59 -4.01 -2.46
CA LEU A 141 -20.43 -5.16 -2.09
C LEU A 141 -21.61 -4.79 -1.18
N GLY A 142 -21.66 -3.56 -0.65
CA GLY A 142 -22.71 -3.12 0.27
C GLY A 142 -22.61 -3.77 1.65
N TRP A 143 -21.48 -4.38 2.00
CA TRP A 143 -21.32 -5.06 3.29
C TRP A 143 -21.02 -4.07 4.41
N ASN A 144 -21.40 -4.45 5.63
CA ASN A 144 -21.09 -3.68 6.83
C ASN A 144 -19.57 -3.54 7.01
N LEU A 145 -19.10 -2.34 7.36
CA LEU A 145 -17.68 -2.02 7.54
C LEU A 145 -16.99 -2.97 8.53
N TYR A 146 -17.62 -3.24 9.69
CA TYR A 146 -17.05 -4.14 10.71
C TYR A 146 -16.94 -5.59 10.23
N LEU A 147 -17.97 -6.10 9.53
CA LEU A 147 -17.93 -7.45 8.95
C LEU A 147 -16.81 -7.56 7.92
N SER A 148 -16.66 -6.55 7.06
CA SER A 148 -15.59 -6.48 6.06
C SER A 148 -14.20 -6.48 6.70
N THR A 149 -14.00 -5.72 7.77
CA THR A 149 -12.74 -5.71 8.53
C THR A 149 -12.40 -7.08 9.11
N VAL A 150 -13.36 -7.74 9.77
CA VAL A 150 -13.13 -9.06 10.39
C VAL A 150 -12.81 -10.12 9.35
N LEU A 151 -13.56 -10.17 8.24
CA LEU A 151 -13.31 -11.12 7.16
C LEU A 151 -11.95 -10.89 6.52
N MET A 152 -11.58 -9.62 6.28
CA MET A 152 -10.28 -9.29 5.69
C MET A 152 -9.13 -9.70 6.60
N LEU A 153 -9.24 -9.45 7.92
CA LEU A 153 -8.25 -9.91 8.90
C LEU A 153 -8.09 -11.43 8.92
N LEU A 154 -9.21 -12.16 8.96
CA LEU A 154 -9.21 -13.63 9.00
C LEU A 154 -8.55 -14.21 7.75
N VAL A 155 -8.94 -13.71 6.58
CA VAL A 155 -8.40 -14.17 5.30
C VAL A 155 -6.90 -13.84 5.19
N THR A 156 -6.51 -12.63 5.56
CA THR A 156 -5.10 -12.19 5.56
C THR A 156 -4.25 -13.02 6.53
N ALA A 157 -4.77 -13.34 7.72
CA ALA A 157 -4.07 -14.16 8.71
C ALA A 157 -3.78 -15.57 8.16
N ILE A 158 -4.77 -16.21 7.54
CA ILE A 158 -4.61 -17.53 6.90
C ILE A 158 -3.51 -17.46 5.82
N TYR A 159 -3.53 -16.44 4.97
CA TYR A 159 -2.53 -16.29 3.91
C TYR A 159 -1.12 -16.02 4.45
N THR A 160 -1.00 -15.20 5.49
CA THR A 160 0.30 -14.87 6.10
C THR A 160 0.95 -16.12 6.69
N ILE A 161 0.16 -16.94 7.41
CA ILE A 161 0.65 -18.19 8.02
C ILE A 161 1.11 -19.18 6.94
N ALA A 162 0.40 -19.25 5.80
CA ALA A 162 0.65 -20.24 4.76
C ALA A 162 1.74 -19.86 3.73
N GLY A 163 1.89 -18.57 3.38
CA GLY A 163 2.60 -18.16 2.16
C GLY A 163 4.12 -17.94 2.25
N GLY A 164 4.59 -17.19 3.25
CA GLY A 164 5.97 -16.68 3.31
C GLY A 164 6.29 -15.63 2.22
N LEU A 165 7.46 -14.97 2.30
CA LEU A 165 7.77 -13.81 1.45
C LEU A 165 7.79 -14.14 -0.06
N THR A 166 8.23 -15.34 -0.47
CA THR A 166 8.24 -15.75 -1.88
C THR A 166 6.84 -15.72 -2.49
N ALA A 167 5.85 -16.28 -1.79
CA ALA A 167 4.48 -16.34 -2.28
C ALA A 167 3.91 -14.92 -2.44
N VAL A 168 4.15 -14.06 -1.45
CA VAL A 168 3.74 -12.65 -1.46
C VAL A 168 4.33 -11.92 -2.68
N ILE A 169 5.63 -12.02 -2.93
CA ILE A 169 6.25 -11.30 -4.05
C ILE A 169 5.67 -11.72 -5.41
N TYR A 170 5.43 -13.02 -5.62
CA TYR A 170 4.88 -13.50 -6.89
C TYR A 170 3.41 -13.11 -7.09
N THR A 171 2.61 -13.09 -6.01
CA THR A 171 1.25 -12.54 -6.11
C THR A 171 1.23 -11.09 -6.44
N ASP A 172 2.08 -10.31 -5.78
CA ASP A 172 2.14 -8.88 -5.96
C ASP A 172 2.50 -8.56 -7.42
N ALA A 173 3.39 -9.34 -8.01
CA ALA A 173 3.80 -9.16 -9.40
C ALA A 173 2.65 -9.42 -10.38
N LEU A 174 1.90 -10.51 -10.19
CA LEU A 174 0.73 -10.81 -11.02
C LEU A 174 -0.38 -9.76 -10.84
N GLN A 175 -0.67 -9.41 -9.59
CA GLN A 175 -1.69 -8.45 -9.23
C GLN A 175 -1.37 -7.06 -9.79
N THR A 176 -0.11 -6.61 -9.69
CA THR A 176 0.33 -5.32 -10.26
C THR A 176 0.05 -5.25 -11.75
N LEU A 177 0.36 -6.32 -12.49
CA LEU A 177 0.11 -6.35 -13.94
C LEU A 177 -1.38 -6.18 -14.25
N ILE A 178 -2.24 -6.97 -13.60
CA ILE A 178 -3.69 -6.91 -13.83
C ILE A 178 -4.26 -5.54 -13.40
N MET A 179 -3.78 -5.01 -12.28
CA MET A 179 -4.17 -3.72 -11.74
C MET A 179 -3.83 -2.57 -12.68
N VAL A 180 -2.60 -2.54 -13.22
CA VAL A 180 -2.18 -1.50 -14.17
C VAL A 180 -3.04 -1.56 -15.44
N ILE A 181 -3.29 -2.76 -15.98
CA ILE A 181 -4.14 -2.93 -17.16
C ILE A 181 -5.56 -2.40 -16.89
N GLY A 182 -6.16 -2.80 -15.76
CA GLY A 182 -7.51 -2.35 -15.43
C GLY A 182 -7.59 -0.86 -15.11
N ALA A 183 -6.57 -0.28 -14.48
CA ALA A 183 -6.49 1.16 -14.24
C ALA A 183 -6.33 1.95 -15.54
N VAL A 184 -5.56 1.44 -16.52
CA VAL A 184 -5.46 2.04 -17.87
C VAL A 184 -6.82 2.04 -18.56
N ILE A 185 -7.55 0.93 -18.52
CA ILE A 185 -8.89 0.84 -19.13
C ILE A 185 -9.87 1.80 -18.43
N LEU A 186 -9.85 1.86 -17.10
CA LEU A 186 -10.67 2.81 -16.34
C LEU A 186 -10.37 4.25 -16.71
N THR A 187 -9.09 4.59 -16.78
CA THR A 187 -8.64 5.95 -17.08
C THR A 187 -9.06 6.35 -18.49
N ALA A 188 -8.87 5.47 -19.47
CA ALA A 188 -9.30 5.73 -20.85
C ALA A 188 -10.82 5.93 -20.96
N THR A 189 -11.61 5.11 -20.28
CA THR A 189 -13.09 5.26 -20.24
C THR A 189 -13.52 6.52 -19.50
N ALA A 190 -12.91 6.83 -18.35
CA ALA A 190 -13.18 8.06 -17.59
C ALA A 190 -12.88 9.33 -18.41
N PHE A 191 -11.75 9.36 -19.13
CA PHE A 191 -11.44 10.49 -20.03
C PHE A 191 -12.41 10.59 -21.21
N HIS A 192 -12.94 9.47 -21.70
CA HIS A 192 -13.92 9.47 -22.77
C HIS A 192 -15.23 10.15 -22.34
N GLU A 193 -15.71 9.86 -21.11
CA GLU A 193 -16.95 10.45 -20.56
C GLU A 193 -16.91 11.97 -20.42
N ILE A 194 -15.74 12.55 -20.13
CA ILE A 194 -15.59 14.01 -19.99
C ILE A 194 -15.23 14.72 -21.31
N GLY A 195 -15.15 13.99 -22.44
CA GLY A 195 -14.75 14.55 -23.74
C GLY A 195 -13.24 14.79 -23.90
N GLY A 196 -12.41 14.18 -23.05
CA GLY A 196 -10.95 14.18 -23.14
C GLY A 196 -10.22 15.08 -22.12
N HIS A 197 -8.90 15.01 -22.12
CA HIS A 197 -8.03 15.77 -21.20
C HIS A 197 -8.20 17.30 -21.26
N PRO A 198 -8.43 17.95 -22.43
CA PRO A 198 -8.58 19.40 -22.47
C PRO A 198 -9.74 19.93 -21.62
N ASN A 199 -10.79 19.13 -21.45
CA ASN A 199 -11.97 19.52 -20.67
C ASN A 199 -11.80 19.27 -19.17
N LEU A 200 -10.74 18.59 -18.73
CA LEU A 200 -10.57 18.16 -17.35
C LEU A 200 -10.59 19.33 -16.37
N GLU A 201 -9.87 20.42 -16.68
CA GLU A 201 -9.76 21.58 -15.80
C GLU A 201 -11.09 22.33 -15.67
N GLU A 202 -11.73 22.66 -16.80
CA GLU A 202 -13.01 23.36 -16.83
C GLU A 202 -14.14 22.54 -16.18
N ALA A 203 -14.21 21.25 -16.51
CA ALA A 203 -15.19 20.34 -15.93
C ALA A 203 -14.95 20.11 -14.43
N TYR A 204 -13.70 20.04 -13.98
CA TYR A 204 -13.37 19.92 -12.56
C TYR A 204 -13.78 21.16 -11.77
N LEU A 205 -13.54 22.37 -12.31
CA LEU A 205 -13.90 23.63 -11.65
C LEU A 205 -15.42 23.84 -11.55
N SER A 206 -16.19 23.23 -12.44
CA SER A 206 -17.67 23.27 -12.41
C SER A 206 -18.31 22.15 -11.59
N ALA A 207 -17.53 21.21 -11.04
CA ALA A 207 -18.01 20.05 -10.29
C ALA A 207 -18.40 20.39 -8.84
N VAL A 208 -19.53 21.10 -8.69
CA VAL A 208 -20.11 21.52 -7.41
C VAL A 208 -21.34 20.66 -7.07
N PRO A 209 -21.45 20.11 -5.85
CA PRO A 209 -22.63 19.37 -5.43
C PRO A 209 -23.88 20.26 -5.36
N SER A 210 -25.04 19.67 -5.62
CA SER A 210 -26.37 20.30 -5.56
C SER A 210 -26.74 20.73 -4.14
N LYS A 211 -26.37 19.93 -3.13
CA LYS A 211 -26.55 20.25 -1.71
C LYS A 211 -25.27 20.85 -1.15
N THR A 212 -25.33 22.13 -0.79
CA THR A 212 -24.20 22.88 -0.23
C THR A 212 -24.52 23.42 1.15
N ILE A 213 -23.48 23.63 1.96
CA ILE A 213 -23.59 24.33 3.24
C ILE A 213 -23.37 25.82 2.97
N PRO A 214 -24.36 26.69 3.27
CA PRO A 214 -24.22 28.13 3.07
C PRO A 214 -23.05 28.70 3.91
N ASN A 215 -22.38 29.73 3.40
CA ASN A 215 -21.23 30.40 4.03
C ASN A 215 -19.95 29.55 4.18
N THR A 216 -19.81 28.46 3.43
CA THR A 216 -18.56 27.67 3.38
C THR A 216 -18.00 27.60 1.97
N THR A 217 -16.70 27.39 1.83
CA THR A 217 -16.03 27.14 0.54
C THR A 217 -15.72 25.66 0.31
N CYS A 218 -16.06 24.78 1.26
CA CYS A 218 -15.70 23.37 1.23
C CYS A 218 -16.26 22.60 0.02
N HIS A 219 -17.37 23.07 -0.55
CA HIS A 219 -18.01 22.45 -1.71
C HIS A 219 -17.37 22.86 -3.05
N LEU A 220 -16.59 23.94 -3.07
CA LEU A 220 -15.99 24.47 -4.29
C LEU A 220 -14.68 23.73 -4.61
N PRO A 221 -14.50 23.27 -5.85
CA PRO A 221 -13.19 22.85 -6.36
C PRO A 221 -12.18 24.00 -6.25
N ARG A 222 -10.91 23.66 -5.95
CA ARG A 222 -9.88 24.69 -5.81
C ARG A 222 -9.43 25.22 -7.17
N PRO A 223 -9.15 26.53 -7.31
CA PRO A 223 -8.69 27.13 -8.57
C PRO A 223 -7.27 26.67 -8.96
N ASP A 224 -6.44 26.29 -7.98
CA ASP A 224 -5.08 25.78 -8.19
C ASP A 224 -5.04 24.24 -8.21
N ALA A 225 -6.16 23.58 -8.54
CA ALA A 225 -6.24 22.12 -8.61
C ALA A 225 -5.30 21.51 -9.66
N MET A 226 -5.01 22.24 -10.74
CA MET A 226 -4.08 21.82 -11.81
C MET A 226 -2.63 22.26 -11.56
N HIS A 227 -2.33 22.88 -10.43
CA HIS A 227 -0.96 23.28 -10.08
C HIS A 227 -0.30 22.24 -9.18
N LEU A 228 0.75 21.58 -9.68
CA LEU A 228 1.55 20.62 -8.90
C LEU A 228 2.30 21.34 -7.77
N PHE A 229 2.96 22.46 -8.08
CA PHE A 229 3.66 23.29 -7.11
C PHE A 229 2.75 24.43 -6.63
N ARG A 230 2.12 24.22 -5.47
CA ARG A 230 1.24 25.21 -4.85
C ARG A 230 2.00 26.28 -4.10
N ASP A 231 1.31 27.38 -3.84
CA ASP A 231 1.81 28.50 -3.04
C ASP A 231 2.49 28.02 -1.74
N PRO A 232 3.68 28.54 -1.40
CA PRO A 232 4.46 28.07 -0.25
C PRO A 232 3.84 28.35 1.12
N LEU A 233 2.85 29.25 1.23
CA LEU A 233 2.28 29.70 2.50
C LEU A 233 0.81 29.34 2.67
N SER A 234 0.02 29.47 1.60
CA SER A 234 -1.44 29.30 1.61
C SER A 234 -1.91 27.97 1.01
N GLY A 235 -1.00 27.21 0.38
CA GLY A 235 -1.28 25.85 -0.08
C GLY A 235 -1.48 24.88 1.07
N ASP A 236 -2.41 23.95 0.91
CA ASP A 236 -2.57 22.74 1.75
C ASP A 236 -1.37 21.79 1.59
N LEU A 237 -0.83 21.70 0.37
CA LEU A 237 0.38 20.99 -0.01
C LEU A 237 1.38 22.00 -0.61
N PRO A 238 1.99 22.87 0.22
CA PRO A 238 2.90 23.90 -0.26
C PRO A 238 4.11 23.25 -0.94
N TRP A 239 4.59 23.83 -2.04
CA TRP A 239 5.67 23.23 -2.84
C TRP A 239 6.95 22.98 -2.04
N THR A 240 7.23 23.81 -1.03
CA THR A 240 8.39 23.67 -0.13
C THR A 240 8.25 22.43 0.74
N GLY A 241 7.07 22.21 1.33
CA GLY A 241 6.74 20.99 2.08
C GLY A 241 6.75 19.76 1.17
N MET A 242 6.19 19.87 -0.03
CA MET A 242 6.21 18.81 -1.05
C MET A 242 7.63 18.42 -1.45
N THR A 243 8.52 19.39 -1.65
CA THR A 243 9.86 19.11 -2.17
C THR A 243 10.82 18.68 -1.07
N PHE A 244 10.88 19.40 0.04
CA PHE A 244 11.85 19.15 1.11
C PHE A 244 11.29 18.24 2.21
N GLY A 245 10.05 18.50 2.63
CA GLY A 245 9.39 17.71 3.68
C GLY A 245 9.11 16.28 3.24
N LEU A 246 8.46 16.10 2.08
CA LEU A 246 8.15 14.75 1.58
C LEU A 246 9.40 13.97 1.22
N SER A 247 10.51 14.62 0.81
CA SER A 247 11.78 13.92 0.56
C SER A 247 12.29 13.20 1.81
N VAL A 248 12.14 13.81 3.00
CA VAL A 248 12.52 13.17 4.27
C VAL A 248 11.61 11.97 4.56
N LEU A 249 10.30 12.15 4.42
CA LEU A 249 9.30 11.09 4.62
C LEU A 249 9.52 9.93 3.64
N ALA A 250 9.71 10.23 2.36
CA ALA A 250 9.95 9.26 1.30
C ALA A 250 11.26 8.52 1.55
N THR A 251 12.33 9.21 1.95
CA THR A 251 13.61 8.55 2.31
C THR A 251 13.41 7.56 3.45
N TRP A 252 12.67 7.95 4.49
CA TRP A 252 12.33 7.01 5.56
C TRP A 252 11.54 5.81 5.03
N TYR A 253 10.46 6.06 4.29
CA TYR A 253 9.57 5.02 3.80
C TYR A 253 10.25 4.05 2.83
N TRP A 254 11.01 4.54 1.85
CA TRP A 254 11.58 3.70 0.80
C TRP A 254 12.93 3.09 1.18
N CYS A 255 13.73 3.80 1.97
CA CYS A 255 15.09 3.38 2.26
C CYS A 255 15.26 2.76 3.65
N THR A 256 14.34 3.00 4.59
CA THR A 256 14.49 2.50 5.96
C THR A 256 13.34 1.62 6.45
N ASP A 257 12.20 1.62 5.76
CA ASP A 257 11.09 0.78 6.15
C ASP A 257 11.38 -0.71 5.89
N GLN A 258 11.10 -1.53 6.90
CA GLN A 258 11.36 -2.96 6.84
C GLN A 258 10.58 -3.66 5.72
N VAL A 259 9.32 -3.26 5.44
CA VAL A 259 8.49 -3.89 4.40
C VAL A 259 9.13 -3.73 3.02
N ILE A 260 9.70 -2.56 2.75
CA ILE A 260 10.31 -2.20 1.47
C ILE A 260 11.70 -2.82 1.36
N VAL A 261 12.58 -2.58 2.34
CA VAL A 261 13.97 -3.04 2.29
C VAL A 261 14.06 -4.56 2.26
N GLN A 262 13.19 -5.27 2.99
CA GLN A 262 13.17 -6.74 3.04
C GLN A 262 12.95 -7.37 1.65
N ARG A 263 12.19 -6.73 0.76
CA ARG A 263 12.00 -7.19 -0.62
C ARG A 263 13.25 -7.03 -1.46
N SER A 264 13.92 -5.88 -1.35
CA SER A 264 15.19 -5.66 -2.04
C SER A 264 16.28 -6.62 -1.55
N LEU A 265 16.26 -7.02 -0.27
CA LEU A 265 17.16 -8.03 0.29
C LEU A 265 16.87 -9.47 -0.18
N SER A 266 15.70 -9.73 -0.76
CA SER A 266 15.32 -11.05 -1.30
C SER A 266 15.85 -11.33 -2.71
N ALA A 267 16.56 -10.36 -3.30
CA ALA A 267 17.12 -10.48 -4.64
C ALA A 267 18.23 -11.52 -4.72
N LYS A 268 18.32 -12.20 -5.88
CA LYS A 268 19.40 -13.16 -6.17
C LYS A 268 20.78 -12.54 -6.43
N SER A 269 20.82 -11.25 -6.75
CA SER A 269 22.07 -10.51 -6.87
C SER A 269 21.84 -9.03 -6.62
N LEU A 270 22.92 -8.29 -6.38
CA LEU A 270 22.88 -6.84 -6.23
C LEU A 270 22.26 -6.16 -7.47
N ASN A 271 22.59 -6.63 -8.68
CA ASN A 271 22.00 -6.11 -9.91
C ASN A 271 20.49 -6.36 -9.99
N HIS A 272 20.00 -7.48 -9.43
CA HIS A 272 18.57 -7.74 -9.36
C HIS A 272 17.84 -6.84 -8.36
N ALA A 273 18.45 -6.57 -7.20
CA ALA A 273 17.90 -5.64 -6.22
C ALA A 273 17.83 -4.20 -6.78
N LYS A 274 18.89 -3.77 -7.50
CA LYS A 274 18.93 -2.51 -8.23
C LYS A 274 17.86 -2.42 -9.30
N GLY A 275 17.78 -3.44 -10.17
CA GLY A 275 16.78 -3.51 -11.23
C GLY A 275 15.35 -3.49 -10.70
N GLY A 276 15.09 -4.15 -9.57
CA GLY A 276 13.78 -4.10 -8.92
C GLY A 276 13.42 -2.71 -8.40
N SER A 277 14.37 -2.04 -7.73
CA SER A 277 14.17 -0.67 -7.24
C SER A 277 13.95 0.34 -8.38
N ILE A 278 14.70 0.18 -9.50
CA ILE A 278 14.52 1.01 -10.70
C ILE A 278 13.16 0.75 -11.36
N LEU A 279 12.73 -0.51 -11.48
CA LEU A 279 11.40 -0.83 -12.03
C LEU A 279 10.29 -0.20 -11.17
N ALA A 280 10.38 -0.32 -9.84
CA ALA A 280 9.43 0.31 -8.92
C ALA A 280 9.38 1.83 -9.12
N SER A 281 10.54 2.47 -9.31
CA SER A 281 10.66 3.90 -9.58
C SER A 281 9.91 4.32 -10.85
N TYR A 282 9.99 3.52 -11.92
CA TYR A 282 9.24 3.77 -13.16
C TYR A 282 7.74 3.57 -12.96
N LEU A 283 7.33 2.51 -12.26
CA LEU A 283 5.91 2.26 -11.97
C LEU A 283 5.28 3.38 -11.13
N LYS A 284 6.04 4.04 -10.25
CA LYS A 284 5.60 5.18 -9.45
C LYS A 284 5.29 6.46 -10.24
N MET A 285 5.62 6.53 -11.51
CA MET A 285 5.18 7.62 -12.38
C MET A 285 3.72 7.46 -12.83
N LEU A 286 3.19 6.22 -12.82
CA LEU A 286 1.86 5.90 -13.35
C LEU A 286 0.68 6.45 -12.53
N PRO A 287 0.70 6.48 -11.18
CA PRO A 287 -0.49 6.82 -10.40
C PRO A 287 -1.03 8.24 -10.63
N MET A 288 -0.22 9.20 -11.07
CA MET A 288 -0.73 10.53 -11.44
C MET A 288 -1.82 10.41 -12.51
N VAL A 289 -1.54 9.66 -13.57
CA VAL A 289 -2.47 9.50 -14.70
C VAL A 289 -3.51 8.43 -14.39
N LEU A 290 -3.12 7.33 -13.75
CA LEU A 290 -4.00 6.17 -13.58
C LEU A 290 -4.92 6.24 -12.36
N ILE A 291 -4.68 7.18 -11.43
CA ILE A 291 -5.37 7.23 -10.14
C ILE A 291 -5.80 8.65 -9.78
N VAL A 292 -4.87 9.62 -9.77
CA VAL A 292 -5.17 11.01 -9.37
C VAL A 292 -6.15 11.64 -10.35
N MET A 293 -5.85 11.56 -11.65
CA MET A 293 -6.73 12.09 -12.70
C MET A 293 -8.11 11.39 -12.69
N PRO A 294 -8.23 10.06 -12.68
CA PRO A 294 -9.51 9.39 -12.44
C PRO A 294 -10.22 9.85 -11.17
N GLY A 295 -9.51 10.04 -10.06
CA GLY A 295 -10.08 10.62 -8.84
C GLY A 295 -10.76 11.97 -9.09
N MET A 296 -10.10 12.87 -9.80
CA MET A 296 -10.67 14.15 -10.24
C MET A 296 -11.90 13.96 -11.14
N ILE A 297 -11.83 13.05 -12.10
CA ILE A 297 -12.94 12.73 -13.01
C ILE A 297 -14.15 12.18 -12.26
N SER A 298 -13.93 11.39 -11.20
CA SER A 298 -15.02 10.88 -10.36
C SER A 298 -15.83 12.02 -9.74
N ARG A 299 -15.17 13.09 -9.30
CA ARG A 299 -15.88 14.28 -8.80
C ARG A 299 -16.65 15.00 -9.91
N ILE A 300 -16.12 15.04 -11.14
CA ILE A 300 -16.81 15.64 -12.29
C ILE A 300 -18.12 14.89 -12.59
N LEU A 301 -18.06 13.56 -12.64
CA LEU A 301 -19.21 12.73 -13.02
C LEU A 301 -20.20 12.53 -11.87
N TYR A 302 -19.74 12.53 -10.62
CA TYR A 302 -20.54 12.27 -9.42
C TYR A 302 -20.32 13.34 -8.34
N PRO A 303 -20.62 14.62 -8.61
CA PRO A 303 -20.33 15.72 -7.67
C PRO A 303 -21.13 15.60 -6.36
N ASP A 304 -22.39 15.14 -6.42
CA ASP A 304 -23.25 14.97 -5.24
C ASP A 304 -22.74 13.87 -4.29
N ASP A 305 -22.12 12.82 -4.84
CA ASP A 305 -21.62 11.69 -4.06
C ASP A 305 -20.19 11.94 -3.56
N VAL A 306 -19.29 12.32 -4.46
CA VAL A 306 -17.84 12.43 -4.18
C VAL A 306 -17.48 13.79 -3.56
N GLY A 307 -18.15 14.85 -4.02
CA GLY A 307 -17.98 16.22 -3.55
C GLY A 307 -18.91 16.61 -2.41
N CYS A 308 -19.61 15.65 -1.79
CA CYS A 308 -20.57 15.93 -0.72
C CYS A 308 -19.93 16.71 0.44
N VAL A 309 -20.69 17.64 1.01
CA VAL A 309 -20.27 18.43 2.18
C VAL A 309 -21.27 18.40 3.34
N ASP A 310 -22.53 18.07 3.07
CA ASP A 310 -23.57 17.99 4.09
C ASP A 310 -23.37 16.73 4.95
N PRO A 311 -23.23 16.84 6.28
CA PRO A 311 -22.94 15.69 7.14
C PRO A 311 -24.00 14.58 7.05
N GLY A 312 -25.28 14.93 6.93
CA GLY A 312 -26.37 13.96 6.85
C GLY A 312 -26.37 13.21 5.53
N GLU A 313 -26.14 13.92 4.43
CA GLU A 313 -26.01 13.32 3.10
C GLU A 313 -24.74 12.47 2.97
N CYS A 314 -23.60 12.97 3.42
CA CYS A 314 -22.34 12.22 3.40
C CYS A 314 -22.42 10.95 4.27
N ALA A 315 -23.05 11.03 5.45
CA ALA A 315 -23.28 9.86 6.28
C ALA A 315 -24.17 8.81 5.58
N ARG A 316 -25.18 9.24 4.80
CA ARG A 316 -26.03 8.35 4.01
C ARG A 316 -25.27 7.67 2.87
N ILE A 317 -24.36 8.40 2.22
CA ILE A 317 -23.67 7.93 1.01
C ILE A 317 -22.49 7.02 1.36
N CYS A 318 -21.60 7.47 2.25
CA CYS A 318 -20.37 6.73 2.57
C CYS A 318 -20.19 6.40 4.05
N GLY A 319 -21.12 6.78 4.94
CA GLY A 319 -21.01 6.53 6.38
C GLY A 319 -20.01 7.43 7.09
N SER A 320 -19.63 8.56 6.48
CA SER A 320 -18.68 9.54 7.02
C SER A 320 -19.30 10.93 7.00
N GLU A 321 -19.27 11.63 8.13
CA GLU A 321 -19.78 13.01 8.24
C GLU A 321 -18.80 14.06 7.72
N VAL A 322 -17.52 13.70 7.55
CA VAL A 322 -16.45 14.64 7.16
C VAL A 322 -16.27 14.78 5.64
N GLY A 323 -16.94 13.94 4.86
CA GLY A 323 -16.86 13.93 3.39
C GLY A 323 -16.62 12.53 2.82
N CYS A 324 -16.95 12.40 1.53
CA CYS A 324 -16.92 11.12 0.81
C CYS A 324 -15.87 11.06 -0.32
N SER A 325 -14.92 11.99 -0.41
CA SER A 325 -13.95 12.00 -1.52
C SER A 325 -13.20 10.66 -1.70
N ASN A 326 -12.97 9.92 -0.61
CA ASN A 326 -12.35 8.59 -0.60
C ASN A 326 -13.12 7.50 -1.37
N ILE A 327 -14.41 7.72 -1.72
CA ILE A 327 -15.17 6.80 -2.58
C ILE A 327 -14.96 7.06 -4.08
N ALA A 328 -14.16 8.07 -4.46
CA ALA A 328 -13.97 8.51 -5.85
C ALA A 328 -13.59 7.36 -6.79
N TYR A 329 -12.52 6.62 -6.49
CA TYR A 329 -12.08 5.54 -7.37
C TYR A 329 -13.03 4.34 -7.38
N PRO A 330 -13.49 3.83 -6.23
CA PRO A 330 -14.48 2.76 -6.21
C PRO A 330 -15.77 3.12 -6.96
N LYS A 331 -16.23 4.36 -6.87
CA LYS A 331 -17.41 4.86 -7.59
C LYS A 331 -17.22 4.76 -9.10
N LEU A 332 -16.07 5.20 -9.64
CA LEU A 332 -15.77 5.05 -11.07
C LEU A 332 -15.73 3.58 -11.52
N VAL A 333 -15.11 2.70 -10.72
CA VAL A 333 -15.07 1.27 -11.04
C VAL A 333 -16.49 0.69 -11.11
N MET A 334 -17.36 1.08 -10.18
CA MET A 334 -18.73 0.57 -10.12
C MET A 334 -19.62 1.11 -11.23
N GLU A 335 -19.45 2.35 -11.66
CA GLU A 335 -20.35 2.98 -12.61
C GLU A 335 -19.86 2.86 -14.07
N LEU A 336 -18.56 3.00 -14.32
CA LEU A 336 -18.02 3.03 -15.69
C LEU A 336 -17.60 1.66 -16.24
N MET A 337 -17.17 0.72 -15.38
CA MET A 337 -16.66 -0.56 -15.88
C MET A 337 -17.78 -1.54 -16.23
N PRO A 338 -17.67 -2.29 -17.34
CA PRO A 338 -18.60 -3.36 -17.67
C PRO A 338 -18.52 -4.50 -16.65
N SER A 339 -19.60 -5.25 -16.49
CA SER A 339 -19.79 -6.26 -15.42
C SER A 339 -18.63 -7.25 -15.24
N GLY A 340 -18.03 -7.73 -16.33
CA GLY A 340 -16.87 -8.63 -16.28
C GLY A 340 -15.59 -7.96 -15.77
N LEU A 341 -15.23 -6.79 -16.34
CA LEU A 341 -14.03 -6.05 -15.96
C LEU A 341 -14.15 -5.46 -14.54
N ARG A 342 -15.35 -5.01 -14.17
CA ARG A 342 -15.69 -4.55 -12.83
C ARG A 342 -15.40 -5.63 -11.80
N GLY A 343 -15.90 -6.84 -12.02
CA GLY A 343 -15.66 -7.97 -11.12
C GLY A 343 -14.18 -8.36 -11.03
N LEU A 344 -13.43 -8.26 -12.14
CA LEU A 344 -11.98 -8.48 -12.14
C LEU A 344 -11.25 -7.41 -11.33
N MET A 345 -11.61 -6.13 -11.49
CA MET A 345 -10.99 -5.03 -10.75
C MET A 345 -11.25 -5.11 -9.26
N ILE A 346 -12.49 -5.38 -8.86
CA ILE A 346 -12.84 -5.59 -7.45
C ILE A 346 -11.99 -6.73 -6.86
N ALA A 347 -11.84 -7.84 -7.58
CA ALA A 347 -11.02 -8.96 -7.13
C ALA A 347 -9.53 -8.60 -6.97
N VAL A 348 -8.97 -7.85 -7.93
CA VAL A 348 -7.56 -7.44 -7.93
C VAL A 348 -7.28 -6.42 -6.83
N MET A 349 -8.18 -5.47 -6.61
CA MET A 349 -8.06 -4.50 -5.52
C MET A 349 -8.18 -5.20 -4.17
N MET A 350 -9.10 -6.15 -4.00
CA MET A 350 -9.16 -6.99 -2.79
C MET A 350 -7.88 -7.79 -2.56
N ALA A 351 -7.30 -8.37 -3.63
CA ALA A 351 -6.02 -9.04 -3.54
C ALA A 351 -4.90 -8.07 -3.11
N ALA A 352 -4.94 -6.82 -3.58
CA ALA A 352 -3.99 -5.78 -3.21
C ALA A 352 -4.05 -5.39 -1.74
N LEU A 353 -5.25 -5.23 -1.21
CA LEU A 353 -5.50 -4.97 0.20
C LEU A 353 -4.93 -6.10 1.07
N MET A 354 -5.20 -7.35 0.69
CA MET A 354 -4.66 -8.52 1.38
C MET A 354 -3.13 -8.58 1.27
N SER A 355 -2.57 -8.33 0.09
CA SER A 355 -1.12 -8.30 -0.14
C SER A 355 -0.42 -7.28 0.77
N SER A 356 -0.89 -6.03 0.84
CA SER A 356 -0.31 -5.00 1.71
C SER A 356 -0.33 -5.44 3.18
N LEU A 357 -1.46 -5.95 3.67
CA LEU A 357 -1.56 -6.43 5.05
C LEU A 357 -0.63 -7.63 5.33
N THR A 358 -0.59 -8.63 4.44
CA THR A 358 0.33 -9.77 4.58
C THR A 358 1.79 -9.32 4.62
N SER A 359 2.13 -8.27 3.88
CA SER A 359 3.46 -7.68 3.83
C SER A 359 3.85 -7.03 5.16
N VAL A 360 2.93 -6.26 5.75
CA VAL A 360 3.12 -5.63 7.05
C VAL A 360 3.22 -6.68 8.16
N PHE A 361 2.39 -7.73 8.11
CA PHE A 361 2.47 -8.83 9.07
C PHE A 361 3.75 -9.64 8.95
N ASN A 362 4.20 -9.97 7.73
CA ASN A 362 5.47 -10.67 7.52
C ASN A 362 6.67 -9.85 8.01
N SER A 363 6.69 -8.55 7.73
CA SER A 363 7.73 -7.61 8.20
C SER A 363 7.73 -7.48 9.72
N SER A 364 6.54 -7.28 10.33
CA SER A 364 6.39 -7.19 11.78
C SER A 364 6.80 -8.49 12.47
N SER A 365 6.43 -9.63 11.90
CA SER A 365 6.86 -10.95 12.37
C SER A 365 8.38 -11.12 12.30
N ALA A 366 9.02 -10.65 11.22
CA ALA A 366 10.47 -10.69 11.09
C ALA A 366 11.16 -9.84 12.17
N LEU A 367 10.69 -8.60 12.39
CA LEU A 367 11.20 -7.72 13.45
C LEU A 367 11.03 -8.35 14.82
N PHE A 368 9.83 -8.83 15.16
CA PHE A 368 9.56 -9.45 16.45
C PHE A 368 10.42 -10.70 16.67
N THR A 369 10.45 -11.60 15.70
CA THR A 369 11.16 -12.89 15.82
C THR A 369 12.67 -12.69 15.94
N MET A 370 13.23 -11.82 15.11
CA MET A 370 14.68 -11.73 14.93
C MET A 370 15.32 -10.71 15.86
N ASP A 371 14.62 -9.62 16.17
CA ASP A 371 15.16 -8.53 16.99
C ASP A 371 14.75 -8.67 18.46
N ILE A 372 13.56 -9.20 18.74
CA ILE A 372 13.03 -9.30 20.12
C ILE A 372 13.13 -10.76 20.62
N TRP A 373 12.44 -11.70 19.98
CA TRP A 373 12.30 -13.07 20.48
C TRP A 373 13.63 -13.81 20.60
N ARG A 374 14.47 -13.76 19.57
CA ARG A 374 15.80 -14.37 19.58
C ARG A 374 16.71 -13.85 20.71
N LYS A 375 16.43 -12.65 21.22
CA LYS A 375 17.19 -12.04 22.33
C LYS A 375 16.63 -12.43 23.69
N VAL A 376 15.31 -12.42 23.84
CA VAL A 376 14.63 -12.91 25.04
C VAL A 376 14.93 -14.39 25.25
N ARG A 377 14.89 -15.20 24.19
CA ARG A 377 15.21 -16.63 24.23
C ARG A 377 16.51 -16.93 23.47
N ARG A 378 17.64 -16.81 24.17
CA ARG A 378 19.00 -16.97 23.61
C ARG A 378 19.31 -18.35 23.01
N GLY A 379 18.56 -19.38 23.39
CA GLY A 379 18.69 -20.76 22.88
C GLY A 379 17.63 -21.17 21.85
N ALA A 380 16.87 -20.23 21.27
CA ALA A 380 15.79 -20.56 20.35
C ALA A 380 16.31 -21.31 19.11
N THR A 381 15.72 -22.48 18.85
CA THR A 381 16.04 -23.28 17.66
C THR A 381 15.45 -22.66 16.39
N GLU A 382 15.98 -22.99 15.22
CA GLU A 382 15.45 -22.48 13.95
C GLU A 382 13.96 -22.85 13.76
N LYS A 383 13.56 -24.06 14.19
CA LYS A 383 12.16 -24.50 14.18
C LYS A 383 11.28 -23.64 15.09
N GLU A 384 11.79 -23.24 16.25
CA GLU A 384 11.07 -22.37 17.18
C GLU A 384 10.90 -20.97 16.59
N LEU A 385 11.97 -20.38 16.04
CA LEU A 385 11.92 -19.07 15.41
C LEU A 385 10.95 -19.06 14.22
N LEU A 386 10.91 -20.12 13.43
CA LEU A 386 9.92 -20.29 12.36
C LEU A 386 8.48 -20.41 12.90
N ALA A 387 8.28 -21.11 14.02
CA ALA A 387 6.97 -21.23 14.64
C ALA A 387 6.50 -19.89 15.21
N VAL A 388 7.37 -19.14 15.89
CA VAL A 388 7.07 -17.80 16.39
C VAL A 388 6.85 -16.82 15.23
N GLY A 389 7.62 -16.93 14.15
CA GLY A 389 7.42 -16.11 12.96
C GLY A 389 6.08 -16.37 12.27
N ARG A 390 5.60 -17.62 12.24
CA ARG A 390 4.31 -17.96 11.62
C ARG A 390 3.12 -17.68 12.52
N TYR A 391 3.22 -18.00 13.81
CA TYR A 391 2.10 -17.98 14.74
C TYR A 391 2.13 -16.82 15.75
N GLY A 392 3.22 -16.05 15.82
CA GLY A 392 3.37 -14.94 16.77
C GLY A 392 2.42 -13.76 16.51
N GLY A 393 1.73 -13.73 15.36
CA GLY A 393 0.63 -12.81 15.08
C GLY A 393 -0.74 -13.29 15.59
N ALA A 394 -0.87 -14.53 16.04
CA ALA A 394 -2.07 -15.05 16.68
C ALA A 394 -1.84 -15.09 18.20
N PRO A 395 -2.72 -14.49 19.03
CA PRO A 395 -2.65 -14.74 20.47
C PRO A 395 -2.80 -16.25 20.67
N ARG A 396 -1.74 -16.91 21.13
CA ARG A 396 -1.80 -18.30 21.54
C ARG A 396 -2.68 -18.39 22.78
N ALA A 397 -3.96 -18.68 22.57
CA ALA A 397 -4.78 -19.39 23.54
C ALA A 397 -4.29 -20.85 23.60
N THR A 398 -3.09 -21.05 24.11
CA THR A 398 -2.64 -22.36 24.59
C THR A 398 -1.88 -22.11 25.88
N GLY A 399 -2.62 -22.19 26.98
CA GLY A 399 -2.02 -22.52 28.27
C GLY A 399 -1.22 -23.81 28.13
N GLY A 400 -0.06 -23.86 28.76
CA GLY A 400 0.83 -25.00 28.69
C GLY A 400 2.23 -24.60 29.08
N CYS A 401 2.47 -24.63 30.39
CA CYS A 401 3.78 -24.65 31.02
C CYS A 401 4.82 -25.42 30.18
N LEU A 402 6.00 -24.84 30.01
CA LEU A 402 7.21 -25.61 29.86
C LEU A 402 8.23 -24.97 30.80
N ASP A 403 8.36 -25.62 31.95
CA ASP A 403 9.38 -25.43 32.96
C ASP A 403 10.80 -25.62 32.39
N VAL A 404 11.73 -24.95 33.09
CA VAL A 404 13.21 -24.96 33.02
C VAL A 404 13.85 -23.98 32.04
#